data_AF-A0A937I5Y9-F1
#
_entry.id   AF-A0A937I5Y9-F1
#
_cell.length_a   1.000
_cell.length_b   1.000
_cell.length_c   1.000
_cell.angle_alpha   90.00
_cell.angle_beta   90.00
_cell.angle_gamma   90.00
#
_symmetry.space_group_name_H-M   'P 1'
#
loop_
_entity.id
_entity.type
_entity.pdbx_description
1 polymer ?
#
loop_
_entity_poly.entity_id
_entity_poly.type
_entity_poly.pdbx_seq_one_letter_code
_entity_poly.pdbx_strand_id
1 'polypeptide(L)' 'MASTTVVTTRDGDTVRVFEGLDGPLYRACNGNRCVNCFDLITALEHLKVWRQKLL' A
#
# COMPACT_ATOMS: atom_id res chain seq x y z
N MET A 1 4.32 16.97 0.73
CA MET A 1 4.11 15.70 0.02
C MET A 1 2.63 15.54 -0.26
N ALA A 2 2.21 15.64 -1.52
CA ALA A 2 0.83 15.39 -1.93
C ALA A 2 0.63 13.87 -2.10
N SER A 3 -0.48 13.34 -1.61
CA SER A 3 -0.88 11.94 -1.81
C SER A 3 -1.77 11.89 -3.04
N THR A 4 -1.27 11.37 -4.16
CA THR A 4 -1.91 11.56 -5.48
C THR A 4 -2.86 10.40 -5.83
N THR A 5 -2.58 9.16 -5.43
CA THR A 5 -3.40 8.00 -5.85
C THR A 5 -3.64 7.03 -4.72
N VAL A 6 -4.91 6.64 -4.51
CA VAL A 6 -5.28 5.56 -3.60
C VAL A 6 -5.82 4.41 -4.44
N VAL A 7 -5.11 3.29 -4.46
CA VAL A 7 -5.62 2.03 -5.00
C VAL A 7 -6.31 1.32 -3.85
N THR A 8 -7.64 1.25 -3.89
CA THR A 8 -8.44 0.51 -2.91
C THR A 8 -8.86 -0.82 -3.53
N THR A 9 -8.50 -1.93 -2.89
CA THR A 9 -8.99 -3.26 -3.30
C THR A 9 -10.45 -3.41 -2.89
N ARG A 10 -11.16 -4.39 -3.49
CA ARG A 10 -12.56 -4.72 -3.14
C ARG A 10 -12.73 -5.05 -1.65
N ASP A 11 -11.65 -5.37 -0.98
CA ASP A 11 -11.60 -5.91 0.38
C ASP A 11 -11.24 -4.86 1.43
N GLY A 12 -11.12 -3.59 1.01
CA GLY A 12 -10.80 -2.47 1.89
C GLY A 12 -9.30 -2.25 2.13
N ASP A 13 -8.42 -3.03 1.48
CA ASP A 13 -7.00 -2.72 1.50
C ASP A 13 -6.73 -1.47 0.69
N THR A 14 -5.83 -0.63 1.16
CA THR A 14 -5.50 0.62 0.48
C THR A 14 -4.00 0.72 0.23
N VAL A 15 -3.60 1.11 -0.98
CA VAL A 15 -2.24 1.54 -1.29
C VAL A 15 -2.29 3.02 -1.64
N ARG A 16 -1.62 3.86 -0.85
CA ARG A 16 -1.47 5.29 -1.13
C ARG A 16 -0.14 5.55 -1.81
N VAL A 17 -0.16 6.30 -2.91
CA VAL A 17 1.04 6.70 -3.63
C VAL A 17 1.41 8.13 -3.27
N PHE A 18 2.64 8.31 -2.82
CA PHE A 18 3.26 9.60 -2.55
C PHE A 18 4.34 9.85 -3.58
N GLU A 19 4.21 10.91 -4.36
CA GLU A 19 5.26 11.30 -5.31
C GLU A 19 6.33 12.09 -4.55
N GLY A 20 7.53 11.52 -4.48
CA GLY A 20 8.72 12.13 -3.86
C GLY A 20 9.77 12.52 -4.89
N LEU A 21 10.82 13.21 -4.44
CA LEU A 21 11.95 13.62 -5.29
C LEU A 21 12.74 12.41 -5.83
N ASP A 22 12.81 11.34 -5.05
CA ASP A 22 13.53 10.10 -5.38
C ASP A 22 12.64 9.04 -6.08
N GLY A 23 11.40 9.40 -6.42
CA GLY A 23 10.43 8.51 -7.06
C GLY A 23 9.15 8.26 -6.24
N PRO A 24 8.24 7.40 -6.74
CA PRO A 24 6.99 7.09 -6.07
C PRO A 24 7.20 6.20 -4.84
N LEU A 25 6.59 6.57 -3.72
CA LEU A 25 6.51 5.77 -2.50
C LEU A 25 5.09 5.20 -2.36
N TYR A 26 4.99 3.89 -2.22
CA TYR A 26 3.73 3.15 -2.10
C TYR A 26 3.51 2.75 -0.64
N ARG A 27 2.47 3.27 -0.02
CA ARG A 27 2.09 2.94 1.35
C ARG A 27 0.89 2.01 1.36
N ALA A 28 1.14 0.73 1.58
CA ALA A 28 0.10 -0.27 1.78
C ALA A 28 -0.40 -0.24 3.23
N CYS A 29 -1.72 -0.21 3.42
CA CYS A 29 -2.36 -0.29 4.73
C CYS A 29 -3.50 -1.33 4.74
N ASN A 30 -3.50 -2.17 5.77
CA ASN A 30 -4.57 -3.11 6.13
C ASN A 30 -4.95 -2.85 7.60
N GLY A 31 -6.11 -2.21 7.83
CA GLY A 31 -6.52 -1.75 9.16
C GLY A 31 -5.47 -0.85 9.82
N ASN A 32 -4.95 -1.25 10.98
CA ASN A 32 -3.92 -0.51 11.74
C ASN A 32 -2.48 -0.82 11.30
N ARG A 33 -2.27 -1.73 10.33
CA ARG A 33 -0.93 -2.07 9.83
C ARG A 33 -0.66 -1.33 8.54
N CYS A 34 0.45 -0.61 8.48
CA CYS A 34 0.90 0.05 7.27
C CYS A 34 2.39 -0.22 7.00
N VAL A 35 2.77 -0.32 5.74
CA VAL A 35 4.16 -0.47 5.29
C VAL A 35 4.41 0.45 4.09
N ASN A 36 5.60 1.04 4.03
CA ASN A 36 6.06 1.82 2.89
C ASN A 36 6.92 0.92 1.99
N CYS A 37 6.68 0.99 0.69
CA CYS A 37 7.34 0.23 -0.34
C CYS A 37 7.78 1.17 -1.47
N PHE A 38 8.84 0.82 -2.18
CA PHE A 38 9.32 1.57 -3.35
C PHE A 38 8.64 1.14 -4.65
N ASP A 39 7.80 0.10 -4.60
CA ASP A 39 7.11 -0.46 -5.76
C ASP A 39 5.69 -0.92 -5.38
N LEU A 40 4.76 -0.82 -6.36
CA LEU A 40 3.35 -1.18 -6.21
C LEU A 40 3.15 -2.69 -6.00
N ILE A 41 3.90 -3.53 -6.72
CA ILE A 41 3.76 -5.00 -6.64
C ILE A 41 4.13 -5.46 -5.24
N THR A 42 5.23 -4.92 -4.69
CA THR A 42 5.65 -5.21 -3.32
C THR A 42 4.61 -4.77 -2.29
N ALA A 43 4.04 -3.56 -2.47
CA ALA A 43 2.96 -3.06 -1.61
C ALA A 43 1.73 -3.98 -1.62
N LEU A 44 1.31 -4.45 -2.80
CA LEU A 44 0.20 -5.39 -2.96
C LEU A 44 0.50 -6.77 -2.36
N GLU A 45 1.73 -7.26 -2.46
CA GLU A 45 2.14 -8.55 -1.90
C GLU A 45 2.06 -8.56 -0.37
N HIS A 46 2.48 -7.46 0.28
CA HIS A 46 2.31 -7.30 1.73
C HIS A 46 0.84 -7.40 2.16
N LEU A 47 -0.08 -6.77 1.41
CA LEU A 47 -1.51 -6.84 1.69
C LEU A 47 -2.05 -8.27 1.56
N LYS A 48 -1.66 -9.01 0.51
CA LYS A 48 -2.03 -10.42 0.35
C LYS A 48 -1.56 -11.28 1.52
N VAL A 49 -0.30 -11.11 1.95
CA VAL A 49 0.27 -11.88 3.06
C VAL A 49 -0.46 -11.57 4.37
N TRP A 50 -0.74 -10.30 4.65
CA TRP A 50 -1.48 -9.92 5.86
C TRP A 50 -2.90 -10.48 5.86
N ARG A 51 -3.54 -10.52 4.69
CA ARG A 51 -4.85 -11.12 4.51
C ARG A 51 -4.85 -12.63 4.77
N GLN A 52 -3.86 -13.34 4.25
CA GLN A 52 -3.72 -14.79 4.49
C GLN A 52 -3.46 -15.11 5.97
N LYS A 53 -2.82 -14.20 6.72
CA LYS A 53 -2.61 -14.36 8.16
C LYS A 53 -3.84 -14.03 9.03
N LEU A 54 -4.90 -13.49 8.44
CA LEU A 54 -6.17 -13.18 9.12
C LEU A 54 -7.25 -14.26 8.88
N LEU A 55 -6.97 -15.25 8.04
CA LEU A 55 -7.74 -16.48 7.85
C LEU A 55 -7.16 -17.59 8.74
#